data_AF-A0A165JUJ6-F1
#
_entry.id   AF-A0A165JUJ6-F1
#
_cell.length_a   1.000
_cell.length_b   1.000
_cell.length_c   1.000
_cell.angle_alpha   90.00
_cell.angle_beta   90.00
_cell.angle_gamma   90.00
#
_symmetry.space_group_name_H-M   'P 1'
#
loop_
_entity.id
_entity.type
_entity.pdbx_description
1 polymer ?
#
loop_
_entity_poly.entity_id
_entity_poly.type
_entity_poly.pdbx_seq_one_letter_code
_entity_poly.pdbx_strand_id
1 'polypeptide(L)'
;MSDASTDTASGARTEPTSTAPSVKESAPAPPTGPVKTPFLAPYDGIKPPAPAKLTSEQETKYDNVLKTVSSWKEIPDTLEKNSKLSPITDDERMFLTRECLLRYLRATKWNAAEASKRLMNTLTWRRDYGVDKHTADYISPENETGKQVIAGYDNDARPCLYLNPAKQNTKKSDRQIQHLVFMLERVIDMMVPGQDTTALLINFKESTSGSNPSVGQGRQTLHILQTHYPERLGRAFVINIPWPVWTFFKLISPFIDPLTREKLKFNEGIRQYVPPAQLLTTHGGDAQFEYDHSIYWPTLNKIAAERRAAYRERWVKAGRRVGEHETYLRGGDEPCLVEIEKAKVAPAPPAAEPLTNIVSA
;
A
#
# COMPACT_ATOMS: atom_id res chain seq x y z
N MET A 1 37.17 -50.31 -48.35
CA MET A 1 37.33 -49.03 -49.07
C MET A 1 36.32 -48.09 -48.45
N SER A 2 36.74 -47.38 -47.39
CA SER A 2 37.13 -45.95 -47.42
C SER A 2 35.90 -45.06 -47.63
N ASP A 3 35.52 -44.09 -46.80
CA ASP A 3 36.24 -43.37 -45.75
C ASP A 3 35.25 -42.78 -44.73
N ALA A 4 35.78 -42.49 -43.54
CA ALA A 4 35.15 -41.68 -42.52
C ALA A 4 35.23 -40.19 -42.88
N SER A 5 34.20 -39.42 -42.53
CA SER A 5 34.32 -37.98 -42.27
C SER A 5 33.31 -37.58 -41.21
N THR A 6 33.85 -37.33 -40.03
CA THR A 6 33.26 -36.66 -38.88
C THR A 6 32.98 -35.20 -39.20
N ASP A 7 31.77 -34.72 -38.89
CA ASP A 7 31.49 -33.28 -38.82
C ASP A 7 30.90 -32.92 -37.45
N THR A 8 31.66 -32.11 -36.74
CA THR A 8 31.43 -31.63 -35.38
C THR A 8 30.53 -30.40 -35.42
N ALA A 9 29.27 -30.53 -34.99
CA ALA A 9 28.40 -29.38 -34.74
C ALA A 9 28.55 -28.89 -33.29
N SER A 10 29.33 -27.82 -33.14
CA SER A 10 29.51 -27.05 -31.90
C SER A 10 28.19 -26.47 -31.40
N GLY A 11 27.85 -26.76 -30.15
CA GLY A 11 26.68 -26.20 -29.46
C GLY A 11 26.85 -24.71 -29.16
N ALA A 12 25.95 -23.89 -29.69
CA ALA A 12 25.72 -22.53 -29.21
C ALA A 12 24.54 -22.55 -28.24
N ARG A 13 24.86 -22.56 -26.94
CA ARG A 13 23.91 -22.40 -25.84
C ARG A 13 23.54 -20.92 -25.79
N THR A 14 22.41 -20.53 -26.37
CA THR A 14 21.87 -19.19 -26.23
C THR A 14 21.38 -18.99 -24.80
N GLU A 15 22.14 -18.23 -24.02
CA GLU A 15 21.71 -17.67 -22.74
C GLU A 15 20.50 -16.74 -22.96
N PRO A 16 19.40 -16.89 -22.21
CA PRO A 16 18.33 -15.91 -22.25
C PRO A 16 18.79 -14.68 -21.44
N THR A 17 19.11 -13.60 -22.17
CA THR A 17 19.39 -12.28 -21.62
C THR A 17 18.15 -11.76 -20.89
N SER A 18 18.14 -11.93 -19.57
CA SER A 18 17.14 -11.37 -18.67
C SER A 18 17.50 -9.93 -18.35
N THR A 19 16.86 -8.99 -19.03
CA THR A 19 16.84 -7.59 -18.63
C THR A 19 15.40 -7.11 -18.60
N ALA A 20 14.69 -7.46 -17.52
CA ALA A 20 13.52 -6.68 -17.13
C ALA A 20 14.01 -5.28 -16.70
N PRO A 21 13.40 -4.19 -17.20
CA PRO A 21 13.85 -2.84 -16.86
C PRO A 21 13.57 -2.55 -15.38
N SER A 22 14.65 -2.42 -14.60
CA SER A 22 14.61 -1.75 -13.30
C SER A 22 14.37 -0.27 -13.57
N VAL A 23 13.11 0.17 -13.43
CA VAL A 23 12.80 1.60 -13.40
C VAL A 23 13.36 2.13 -12.09
N LYS A 24 14.62 2.56 -12.10
CA LYS A 24 15.15 3.43 -11.05
C LYS A 24 14.45 4.78 -11.21
N GLU A 25 13.33 4.94 -10.50
CA GLU A 25 12.65 6.23 -10.34
C GLU A 25 13.60 7.14 -9.55
N SER A 26 14.44 7.92 -10.25
CA SER A 26 15.21 9.00 -9.64
C SER A 26 14.24 10.05 -9.13
N ALA A 27 14.45 10.54 -7.92
CA ALA A 27 13.61 11.56 -7.32
C ALA A 27 13.62 12.84 -8.21
N PRO A 28 12.43 13.31 -8.66
CA PRO A 28 12.37 14.40 -9.63
C PRO A 28 12.54 15.76 -8.93
N ALA A 29 13.29 16.67 -9.59
CA ALA A 29 13.35 18.07 -9.23
C ALA A 29 11.94 18.71 -9.16
N PRO A 30 11.75 19.81 -8.40
CA PRO A 30 10.46 20.48 -8.31
C PRO A 30 9.93 20.82 -9.72
N PRO A 31 8.67 20.50 -10.03
CA PRO A 31 8.10 20.80 -11.34
C PRO A 31 8.07 22.31 -11.58
N THR A 32 8.58 22.76 -12.72
CA THR A 32 8.67 24.18 -13.11
C THR A 32 7.38 24.72 -13.78
N GLY A 33 6.25 24.04 -13.58
CA GLY A 33 4.95 24.38 -14.15
C GLY A 33 3.81 23.51 -13.57
N PRO A 34 2.58 23.62 -14.12
CA PRO A 34 1.44 22.89 -13.61
C PRO A 34 1.62 21.37 -13.66
N VAL A 35 1.46 20.73 -12.50
CA VAL A 35 1.47 19.28 -12.35
C VAL A 35 0.08 18.74 -12.63
N LYS A 36 -0.05 17.82 -13.60
CA LYS A 36 -1.34 17.20 -13.96
C LYS A 36 -1.41 15.69 -13.69
N THR A 37 -0.29 15.10 -13.27
CA THR A 37 -0.13 13.66 -13.05
C THR A 37 0.33 13.36 -11.63
N PRO A 38 0.14 12.14 -11.11
CA PRO A 38 0.72 11.75 -9.82
C PRO A 38 2.24 11.93 -9.80
N PHE A 39 2.77 12.23 -8.62
CA PHE A 39 4.20 12.15 -8.36
C PHE A 39 4.61 10.68 -8.26
N LEU A 40 5.73 10.30 -8.87
CA LEU A 40 6.17 8.91 -8.92
C LEU A 40 6.99 8.49 -7.70
N ALA A 41 7.72 9.42 -7.08
CA ALA A 41 8.60 9.12 -5.96
C ALA A 41 8.55 10.21 -4.87
N PRO A 42 8.93 9.89 -3.62
CA PRO A 42 9.18 10.86 -2.57
C PRO A 42 10.25 11.88 -2.97
N TYR A 43 10.24 13.02 -2.29
CA TYR A 43 11.23 14.07 -2.52
C TYR A 43 12.64 13.59 -2.15
N ASP A 44 13.67 14.10 -2.82
CA ASP A 44 15.06 13.70 -2.64
C ASP A 44 15.45 13.58 -1.16
N GLY A 45 16.04 12.43 -0.80
CA GLY A 45 16.51 12.14 0.55
C GLY A 45 15.44 11.61 1.52
N ILE A 46 14.15 11.66 1.16
CA ILE A 46 13.09 11.10 2.00
C ILE A 46 13.04 9.58 1.86
N LYS A 47 13.02 8.90 3.00
CA LYS A 47 12.93 7.44 3.08
C LYS A 47 11.86 7.06 4.10
N PRO A 48 11.20 5.91 3.91
CA PRO A 48 10.32 5.38 4.94
C PRO A 48 11.07 5.19 6.27
N PRO A 49 10.39 5.42 7.41
CA PRO A 49 10.96 5.12 8.71
C PRO A 49 11.25 3.61 8.82
N ALA A 50 12.35 3.27 9.51
CA ALA A 50 12.68 1.87 9.75
C ALA A 50 11.55 1.16 10.52
N PRO A 51 11.10 -0.02 10.08
CA PRO A 51 10.09 -0.79 10.81
C PRO A 51 10.56 -1.11 12.23
N ALA A 52 9.63 -1.06 13.19
CA ALA A 52 9.92 -1.51 14.55
C ALA A 52 10.31 -3.00 14.54
N LYS A 53 11.38 -3.35 15.28
CA LYS A 53 11.78 -4.74 15.48
C LYS A 53 10.70 -5.46 16.29
N LEU A 54 10.39 -6.69 15.90
CA LEU A 54 9.46 -7.53 16.64
C LEU A 54 10.15 -8.05 17.90
N THR A 55 9.39 -8.15 19.00
CA THR A 55 9.82 -8.94 20.16
C THR A 55 9.68 -10.44 19.85
N SER A 56 10.35 -11.31 20.61
CA SER A 56 10.23 -12.77 20.41
C SER A 56 8.79 -13.29 20.56
N GLU A 57 8.00 -12.66 21.44
CA GLU A 57 6.56 -12.96 21.56
C GLU A 57 5.80 -12.57 20.30
N GLN A 58 6.10 -11.39 19.74
CA GLN A 58 5.50 -10.89 18.51
C GLN A 58 5.89 -11.75 17.30
N GLU A 59 7.14 -12.20 17.21
CA GLU A 59 7.60 -13.15 16.19
C GLU A 59 6.83 -14.47 16.27
N THR A 60 6.69 -15.04 17.46
CA THR A 60 5.91 -16.28 17.68
C THR A 60 4.45 -16.11 17.23
N LYS A 61 3.84 -14.97 17.54
CA LYS A 61 2.46 -14.67 17.11
C LYS A 61 2.35 -14.47 15.60
N TYR A 62 3.34 -13.83 15.00
CA TYR A 62 3.43 -13.71 13.54
C TYR A 62 3.53 -15.09 12.88
N ASP A 63 4.42 -15.96 13.36
CA ASP A 63 4.61 -17.31 12.81
C ASP A 63 3.33 -18.14 12.92
N ASN A 64 2.60 -18.02 14.04
CA ASN A 64 1.31 -18.67 14.21
C ASN A 64 0.26 -18.20 13.20
N VAL A 65 0.17 -16.89 12.94
CA VAL A 65 -0.74 -16.35 11.92
C VAL A 65 -0.29 -16.81 10.54
N LEU A 66 1.00 -16.67 10.21
CA LEU A 66 1.57 -17.07 8.92
C LEU A 66 1.29 -18.54 8.61
N LYS A 67 1.52 -19.44 9.58
CA LYS A 67 1.20 -20.87 9.48
C LYS A 67 -0.29 -21.09 9.22
N THR A 68 -1.15 -20.41 9.97
CA THR A 68 -2.61 -20.53 9.84
C THR A 68 -3.08 -20.11 8.46
N VAL A 69 -2.70 -18.91 8.01
CA VAL A 69 -3.16 -18.38 6.72
C VAL A 69 -2.55 -19.10 5.52
N SER A 70 -1.33 -19.60 5.65
CA SER A 70 -0.68 -20.42 4.61
C SER A 70 -1.35 -21.78 4.42
N SER A 71 -2.06 -22.27 5.46
CA SER A 71 -2.79 -23.55 5.38
C SER A 71 -4.10 -23.46 4.60
N TRP A 72 -4.64 -22.25 4.39
CA TRP A 72 -5.92 -22.07 3.70
C TRP A 72 -5.87 -22.60 2.26
N LYS A 73 -6.85 -23.44 1.95
CA LYS A 73 -7.07 -24.02 0.62
C LYS A 73 -8.30 -23.44 -0.05
N GLU A 74 -9.34 -23.20 0.73
CA GLU A 74 -10.60 -22.61 0.31
C GLU A 74 -11.01 -21.55 1.35
N ILE A 75 -11.71 -20.52 0.88
CA ILE A 75 -12.29 -19.49 1.73
C ILE A 75 -13.73 -19.21 1.29
N PRO A 76 -14.58 -18.62 2.16
CA PRO A 76 -15.95 -18.28 1.80
C PRO A 76 -16.04 -17.24 0.68
N ASP A 77 -17.01 -17.42 -0.22
CA ASP A 77 -17.32 -16.48 -1.31
C ASP A 77 -18.00 -15.19 -0.85
N THR A 78 -18.78 -15.25 0.23
CA THR A 78 -19.51 -14.10 0.81
C THR A 78 -19.44 -14.13 2.33
N LEU A 79 -19.78 -13.01 2.98
CA LEU A 79 -19.83 -12.93 4.45
C LEU A 79 -21.08 -13.60 5.06
N GLU A 80 -21.97 -14.15 4.24
CA GLU A 80 -23.18 -14.82 4.70
C GLU A 80 -22.88 -16.14 5.43
N LYS A 81 -23.79 -16.52 6.34
CA LYS A 81 -23.71 -17.82 7.02
C LYS A 81 -23.86 -18.94 5.99
N ASN A 82 -23.03 -19.98 6.13
CA ASN A 82 -23.00 -21.13 5.21
C ASN A 82 -22.65 -20.76 3.76
N SER A 83 -21.95 -19.64 3.52
CA SER A 83 -21.44 -19.31 2.20
C SER A 83 -20.64 -20.47 1.62
N LYS A 84 -20.82 -20.69 0.32
CA LYS A 84 -19.98 -21.61 -0.46
C LYS A 84 -18.50 -21.29 -0.24
N LEU A 85 -17.69 -22.32 -0.11
CA LEU A 85 -16.23 -22.23 -0.11
C LEU A 85 -15.73 -22.43 -1.53
N SER A 86 -14.80 -21.57 -1.96
CA SER A 86 -14.08 -21.73 -3.23
C SER A 86 -12.58 -21.62 -3.00
N PRO A 87 -11.75 -22.25 -3.85
CA PRO A 87 -10.30 -22.23 -3.74
C PRO A 87 -9.76 -20.81 -3.56
N ILE A 88 -8.75 -20.66 -2.70
CA ILE A 88 -8.01 -19.41 -2.58
C ILE A 88 -7.23 -19.15 -3.86
N THR A 89 -7.34 -17.95 -4.40
CA THR A 89 -6.69 -17.51 -5.64
C THR A 89 -5.26 -17.03 -5.38
N ASP A 90 -4.47 -16.90 -6.43
CA ASP A 90 -3.12 -16.34 -6.32
C ASP A 90 -3.13 -14.88 -5.85
N ASP A 91 -4.15 -14.11 -6.20
CA ASP A 91 -4.29 -12.70 -5.81
C ASP A 91 -4.52 -12.58 -4.30
N GLU A 92 -5.32 -13.50 -3.74
CA GLU A 92 -5.56 -13.60 -2.31
C GLU A 92 -4.32 -14.10 -1.56
N ARG A 93 -3.55 -15.03 -2.13
CA ARG A 93 -2.25 -15.44 -1.56
C ARG A 93 -1.25 -14.29 -1.57
N MET A 94 -1.18 -13.54 -2.66
CA MET A 94 -0.30 -12.37 -2.82
C MET A 94 -0.71 -11.20 -1.90
N PHE A 95 -1.99 -11.06 -1.58
CA PHE A 95 -2.49 -10.09 -0.60
C PHE A 95 -1.99 -10.37 0.82
N LEU A 96 -1.77 -11.64 1.18
CA LEU A 96 -1.33 -12.09 2.50
C LEU A 96 0.19 -11.95 2.69
N THR A 97 0.73 -10.74 2.47
CA THR A 97 2.14 -10.41 2.71
C THR A 97 2.50 -10.35 4.19
N ARG A 98 3.80 -10.36 4.51
CA ARG A 98 4.29 -10.14 5.87
C ARG A 98 3.70 -8.88 6.51
N GLU A 99 3.78 -7.75 5.82
CA GLU A 99 3.29 -6.47 6.33
C GLU A 99 1.76 -6.49 6.47
N CYS A 100 1.04 -7.19 5.59
CA CYS A 100 -0.39 -7.43 5.76
C CYS A 100 -0.70 -8.16 7.06
N LEU A 101 -0.05 -9.30 7.33
CA LEU A 101 -0.26 -10.03 8.58
C LEU A 101 0.07 -9.17 9.81
N LEU A 102 1.14 -8.37 9.74
CA LEU A 102 1.54 -7.46 10.82
C LEU A 102 0.52 -6.33 11.05
N ARG A 103 -0.08 -5.76 10.00
CA ARG A 103 -1.16 -4.78 10.14
C ARG A 103 -2.35 -5.36 10.92
N TYR A 104 -2.75 -6.58 10.59
CA TYR A 104 -3.85 -7.26 11.30
C TYR A 104 -3.48 -7.62 12.74
N LEU A 105 -2.26 -8.11 12.98
CA LEU A 105 -1.76 -8.38 14.33
C LEU A 105 -1.75 -7.13 15.22
N ARG A 106 -1.27 -5.98 14.71
CA ARG A 106 -1.32 -4.72 15.47
C ARG A 106 -2.76 -4.30 15.75
N ALA A 107 -3.63 -4.37 14.75
CA ALA A 107 -5.03 -3.98 14.88
C ALA A 107 -5.84 -4.88 15.84
N THR A 108 -5.40 -6.11 16.09
CA THR A 108 -6.01 -7.03 17.07
C THR A 108 -5.25 -7.08 18.39
N LYS A 109 -4.37 -6.10 18.66
CA LYS A 109 -3.54 -6.05 19.88
C LYS A 109 -2.75 -7.34 20.09
N TRP A 110 -2.19 -7.86 19.00
CA TRP A 110 -1.40 -9.10 18.96
C TRP A 110 -2.19 -10.35 19.39
N ASN A 111 -3.50 -10.39 19.13
CA ASN A 111 -4.29 -11.62 19.21
C ASN A 111 -4.23 -12.36 17.86
N ALA A 112 -3.49 -13.47 17.80
CA ALA A 112 -3.25 -14.23 16.56
C ALA A 112 -4.51 -14.90 16.00
N ALA A 113 -5.40 -15.42 16.86
CA ALA A 113 -6.64 -16.05 16.42
C ALA A 113 -7.59 -15.02 15.80
N GLU A 114 -7.76 -13.87 16.45
CA GLU A 114 -8.57 -12.78 15.93
C GLU A 114 -7.96 -12.16 14.67
N ALA A 115 -6.63 -12.04 14.58
CA ALA A 115 -5.96 -11.57 13.37
C ALA A 115 -6.25 -12.49 12.18
N SER A 116 -6.13 -13.81 12.38
CA SER A 116 -6.42 -14.81 11.33
C SER A 116 -7.89 -14.77 10.90
N LYS A 117 -8.82 -14.62 11.84
CA LYS A 117 -10.25 -14.46 11.55
C LYS A 117 -10.55 -13.19 10.75
N ARG A 118 -9.95 -12.06 11.14
CA ARG A 118 -10.14 -10.78 10.43
C ARG A 118 -9.53 -10.79 9.02
N LEU A 119 -8.42 -11.48 8.82
CA LEU A 119 -7.82 -11.70 7.51
C LEU A 119 -8.77 -12.51 6.62
N MET A 120 -9.32 -13.63 7.12
CA MET A 120 -10.33 -14.42 6.42
C MET A 120 -11.54 -13.57 6.02
N ASN A 121 -12.12 -12.85 6.99
CA ASN A 121 -13.25 -11.95 6.74
C ASN A 121 -12.93 -10.87 5.71
N THR A 122 -11.69 -10.39 5.64
CA THR A 122 -11.31 -9.40 4.63
C THR A 122 -11.21 -10.01 3.25
N LEU A 123 -10.58 -11.19 3.08
CA LEU A 123 -10.54 -11.84 1.78
C LEU A 123 -11.95 -12.16 1.27
N THR A 124 -12.82 -12.69 2.14
CA THR A 124 -14.22 -12.94 1.84
C THR A 124 -14.99 -11.65 1.50
N TRP A 125 -14.79 -10.57 2.27
CA TRP A 125 -15.38 -9.27 1.94
C TRP A 125 -14.90 -8.75 0.58
N ARG A 126 -13.63 -8.93 0.22
CA ARG A 126 -13.11 -8.49 -1.09
C ARG A 126 -13.82 -9.20 -2.24
N ARG A 127 -14.12 -10.50 -2.09
CA ARG A 127 -14.93 -11.28 -3.05
C ARG A 127 -16.35 -10.73 -3.17
N ASP A 128 -17.03 -10.63 -2.03
CA ASP A 128 -18.43 -10.23 -1.92
C ASP A 128 -18.68 -8.80 -2.42
N TYR A 129 -17.84 -7.87 -1.93
CA TYR A 129 -17.86 -6.46 -2.32
C TYR A 129 -17.43 -6.25 -3.78
N GLY A 130 -16.78 -7.24 -4.39
CA GLY A 130 -16.31 -7.17 -5.77
C GLY A 130 -15.24 -6.11 -5.98
N VAL A 131 -14.25 -6.03 -5.09
CA VAL A 131 -13.18 -5.01 -5.16
C VAL A 131 -12.54 -4.96 -6.55
N ASP A 132 -12.29 -6.13 -7.14
CA ASP A 132 -11.66 -6.25 -8.46
C ASP A 132 -12.59 -5.89 -9.64
N LYS A 133 -13.90 -5.81 -9.40
CA LYS A 133 -14.91 -5.41 -10.42
C LYS A 133 -15.05 -3.89 -10.54
N HIS A 134 -14.53 -3.12 -9.59
CA HIS A 134 -14.54 -1.66 -9.66
C HIS A 134 -13.44 -1.18 -10.63
N THR A 135 -13.74 -1.17 -11.93
CA THR A 135 -12.78 -0.74 -12.96
C THR A 135 -12.57 0.78 -12.99
N ALA A 136 -11.46 1.22 -13.58
CA ALA A 136 -11.19 2.64 -13.79
C ALA A 136 -12.30 3.33 -14.59
N ASP A 137 -12.89 2.65 -15.57
CA ASP A 137 -13.98 3.19 -16.39
C ASP A 137 -15.29 3.30 -15.60
N TYR A 138 -15.62 2.27 -14.82
CA TYR A 138 -16.83 2.27 -14.00
C TYR A 138 -16.79 3.38 -12.93
N ILE A 139 -15.61 3.63 -12.35
CA ILE A 139 -15.40 4.61 -11.28
C ILE A 139 -15.14 6.03 -11.83
N SER A 140 -14.65 6.18 -13.06
CA SER A 140 -14.28 7.47 -13.68
C SER A 140 -15.28 8.61 -13.44
N PRO A 141 -16.61 8.42 -13.61
CA PRO A 141 -17.59 9.49 -13.39
C PRO A 141 -17.56 10.07 -11.97
N GLU A 142 -17.15 9.29 -10.96
CA GLU A 142 -17.04 9.78 -9.60
C GLU A 142 -15.86 10.75 -9.40
N ASN A 143 -14.84 10.70 -10.26
CA ASN A 143 -13.65 11.51 -10.08
C ASN A 143 -13.43 12.58 -11.15
N GLU A 144 -14.40 12.86 -12.02
CA GLU A 144 -14.29 13.86 -13.10
C GLU A 144 -13.89 15.26 -12.60
N THR A 145 -14.23 15.62 -11.36
CA THR A 145 -13.87 16.91 -10.73
C THR A 145 -12.60 16.87 -9.89
N GLY A 146 -11.99 15.69 -9.72
CA GLY A 146 -10.83 15.48 -8.87
C GLY A 146 -11.15 15.67 -7.39
N LYS A 147 -12.28 15.12 -6.93
CA LYS A 147 -12.67 15.14 -5.51
C LYS A 147 -11.78 14.25 -4.65
N GLN A 148 -11.10 13.28 -5.27
CA GLN A 148 -9.97 12.54 -4.69
C GLN A 148 -8.77 12.56 -5.63
N VAL A 149 -7.58 12.86 -5.11
CA VAL A 149 -6.34 12.96 -5.88
C VAL A 149 -5.19 12.35 -5.08
N ILE A 150 -4.33 11.57 -5.72
CA ILE A 150 -3.08 11.05 -5.17
C ILE A 150 -1.95 11.89 -5.76
N ALA A 151 -1.23 12.61 -4.90
CA ALA A 151 -0.16 13.51 -5.34
C ALA A 151 0.87 13.74 -4.24
N GLY A 152 2.14 13.44 -4.51
CA GLY A 152 3.23 13.71 -3.57
C GLY A 152 3.29 12.73 -2.40
N TYR A 153 4.31 12.91 -1.58
CA TYR A 153 4.64 12.08 -0.43
C TYR A 153 4.97 12.94 0.78
N ASP A 154 4.65 12.45 1.97
CA ASP A 154 5.03 13.10 3.22
C ASP A 154 6.49 12.80 3.62
N ASN A 155 6.96 13.41 4.72
CA ASN A 155 8.33 13.27 5.24
C ASN A 155 8.69 11.85 5.72
N ASP A 156 7.71 10.94 5.81
CA ASP A 156 7.91 9.52 6.12
C ASP A 156 7.67 8.64 4.87
N ALA A 157 7.73 9.24 3.67
CA ALA A 157 7.51 8.62 2.37
C ALA A 157 6.10 8.03 2.16
N ARG A 158 5.08 8.52 2.88
CA ARG A 158 3.70 8.07 2.68
C ARG A 158 3.08 8.76 1.46
N PRO A 159 2.50 8.03 0.50
CA PRO A 159 1.76 8.65 -0.59
C PRO A 159 0.58 9.45 -0.02
N CYS A 160 0.40 10.65 -0.52
CA CYS A 160 -0.61 11.60 -0.07
C CYS A 160 -1.92 11.43 -0.87
N LEU A 161 -3.02 11.12 -0.17
CA LEU A 161 -4.38 11.09 -0.73
C LEU A 161 -5.16 12.33 -0.27
N TYR A 162 -5.47 13.19 -1.23
CA TYR A 162 -6.24 14.41 -1.06
C TYR A 162 -7.72 14.11 -1.22
N LEU A 163 -8.54 14.66 -0.31
CA LEU A 163 -9.98 14.59 -0.29
C LEU A 163 -10.53 16.02 -0.26
N ASN A 164 -11.30 16.38 -1.28
CA ASN A 164 -11.95 17.68 -1.36
C ASN A 164 -13.48 17.50 -1.50
N PRO A 165 -14.22 17.52 -0.38
CA PRO A 165 -15.68 17.39 -0.38
C PRO A 165 -16.41 18.48 -1.18
N ALA A 166 -15.82 19.67 -1.37
CA ALA A 166 -16.46 20.74 -2.17
C ALA A 166 -16.54 20.38 -3.66
N LYS A 167 -15.70 19.46 -4.13
CA LYS A 167 -15.69 18.96 -5.50
C LYS A 167 -16.67 17.80 -5.74
N GLN A 168 -17.61 17.53 -4.83
CA GLN A 168 -18.63 16.50 -5.04
C GLN A 168 -19.44 16.78 -6.31
N ASN A 169 -19.45 15.84 -7.24
CA ASN A 169 -20.03 15.99 -8.58
C ASN A 169 -21.18 15.01 -8.85
N THR A 170 -21.40 14.03 -7.98
CA THR A 170 -22.40 12.97 -8.20
C THR A 170 -23.46 12.96 -7.10
N LYS A 171 -24.62 12.38 -7.43
CA LYS A 171 -25.66 12.06 -6.44
C LYS A 171 -25.17 10.91 -5.54
N LYS A 172 -25.63 10.93 -4.29
CA LYS A 172 -25.34 9.88 -3.29
C LYS A 172 -25.74 8.52 -3.85
N SER A 173 -24.79 7.59 -3.83
CA SER A 173 -24.93 6.24 -4.35
C SER A 173 -23.83 5.34 -3.78
N ASP A 174 -23.98 4.03 -3.93
CA ASP A 174 -22.94 3.06 -3.54
C ASP A 174 -21.64 3.29 -4.30
N ARG A 175 -21.72 3.79 -5.54
CA ARG A 175 -20.56 4.11 -6.38
C ARG A 175 -19.64 5.15 -5.74
N GLN A 176 -20.17 6.06 -4.90
CA GLN A 176 -19.33 6.99 -4.14
C GLN A 176 -18.42 6.29 -3.14
N ILE A 177 -18.90 5.21 -2.51
CA ILE A 177 -18.12 4.42 -1.55
C ILE A 177 -17.18 3.48 -2.31
N GLN A 178 -17.63 2.91 -3.42
CA GLN A 178 -16.78 2.11 -4.32
C GLN A 178 -15.62 2.97 -4.87
N HIS A 179 -15.86 4.24 -5.19
CA HIS A 179 -14.81 5.19 -5.57
C HIS A 179 -13.79 5.42 -4.45
N LEU A 180 -14.24 5.57 -3.19
CA LEU A 180 -13.32 5.67 -2.06
C LEU A 180 -12.46 4.40 -1.94
N VAL A 181 -13.06 3.21 -1.99
CA VAL A 181 -12.34 1.93 -1.94
C VAL A 181 -11.36 1.82 -3.11
N PHE A 182 -11.79 2.21 -4.32
CA PHE A 182 -10.94 2.23 -5.51
C PHE A 182 -9.70 3.11 -5.29
N MET A 183 -9.89 4.35 -4.80
CA MET A 183 -8.79 5.29 -4.55
C MET A 183 -7.88 4.82 -3.40
N LEU A 184 -8.41 4.11 -2.40
CA LEU A 184 -7.61 3.46 -1.36
C LEU A 184 -6.71 2.35 -1.96
N GLU A 185 -7.24 1.52 -2.85
CA GLU A 185 -6.42 0.52 -3.54
C GLU A 185 -5.37 1.20 -4.44
N ARG A 186 -5.72 2.30 -5.14
CA ARG A 186 -4.76 3.06 -5.95
C ARG A 186 -3.66 3.71 -5.11
N VAL A 187 -3.96 4.28 -3.94
CA VAL A 187 -2.90 4.86 -3.09
C VAL A 187 -2.00 3.79 -2.48
N ILE A 188 -2.51 2.58 -2.24
CA ILE A 188 -1.70 1.41 -1.86
C ILE A 188 -0.76 0.99 -3.00
N ASP A 189 -1.24 1.01 -4.25
CA ASP A 189 -0.40 0.76 -5.43
C ASP A 189 0.74 1.80 -5.57
N MET A 190 0.56 3.01 -5.01
CA MET A 190 1.54 4.10 -5.04
C MET A 190 2.57 4.08 -3.90
N MET A 191 2.46 3.13 -2.96
CA MET A 191 3.41 2.97 -1.86
C MET A 191 4.81 2.63 -2.39
N VAL A 192 5.83 3.23 -1.78
CA VAL A 192 7.25 2.90 -2.03
C VAL A 192 7.68 1.69 -1.19
N PRO A 193 8.78 0.99 -1.57
CA PRO A 193 9.35 -0.07 -0.75
C PRO A 193 9.60 0.40 0.69
N GLY A 194 9.21 -0.40 1.69
CA GLY A 194 9.37 -0.06 3.11
C GLY A 194 8.27 0.83 3.70
N GLN A 195 7.27 1.26 2.92
CA GLN A 195 6.12 2.01 3.42
C GLN A 195 4.80 1.29 3.15
N ASP A 196 3.89 1.29 4.12
CA ASP A 196 2.58 0.64 4.01
C ASP A 196 1.39 1.48 4.52
N THR A 197 1.62 2.74 4.86
CA THR A 197 0.62 3.71 5.34
C THR A 197 0.52 4.95 4.45
N THR A 198 -0.64 5.61 4.44
CA THR A 198 -0.92 6.82 3.65
C THR A 198 -1.07 8.06 4.54
N ALA A 199 -0.79 9.22 3.97
CA ALA A 199 -1.16 10.52 4.53
C ALA A 199 -2.45 11.03 3.87
N LEU A 200 -3.49 11.29 4.65
CA LEU A 200 -4.73 11.89 4.16
C LEU A 200 -4.67 13.40 4.28
N LEU A 201 -5.09 14.13 3.25
CA LEU A 201 -5.20 15.59 3.26
C LEU A 201 -6.63 15.98 2.91
N ILE A 202 -7.37 16.45 3.89
CA ILE A 202 -8.79 16.75 3.77
C ILE A 202 -8.98 18.25 3.84
N ASN A 203 -9.51 18.84 2.78
CA ASN A 203 -9.81 20.26 2.72
C ASN A 203 -11.32 20.50 2.56
N PHE A 204 -11.94 21.02 3.61
CA PHE A 204 -13.37 21.32 3.62
C PHE A 204 -13.71 22.74 3.17
N LYS A 205 -12.74 23.51 2.66
CA LYS A 205 -12.99 24.85 2.11
C LYS A 205 -14.10 24.76 1.05
N GLU A 206 -15.10 25.63 1.17
CA GLU A 206 -16.27 25.71 0.26
C GLU A 206 -17.15 24.44 0.23
N SER A 207 -16.96 23.49 1.16
CA SER A 207 -17.86 22.34 1.29
C SER A 207 -19.22 22.77 1.82
N THR A 208 -20.27 22.07 1.38
CA THR A 208 -21.65 22.28 1.82
C THR A 208 -22.21 21.03 2.47
N SER A 209 -23.31 21.14 3.23
CA SER A 209 -24.00 19.97 3.80
C SER A 209 -24.44 18.96 2.73
N GLY A 210 -24.72 19.42 1.50
CA GLY A 210 -25.08 18.56 0.37
C GLY A 210 -23.89 17.79 -0.21
N SER A 211 -22.70 18.38 -0.17
CA SER A 211 -21.47 17.79 -0.71
C SER A 211 -20.80 16.80 0.26
N ASN A 212 -21.12 16.91 1.54
CA ASN A 212 -20.64 16.00 2.59
C ASN A 212 -21.35 14.63 2.55
N PRO A 213 -20.66 13.54 2.97
CA PRO A 213 -21.27 12.22 3.11
C PRO A 213 -22.49 12.22 4.02
N SER A 214 -23.49 11.38 3.73
CA SER A 214 -24.57 11.12 4.69
C SER A 214 -24.03 10.37 5.92
N VAL A 215 -24.78 10.39 7.02
CA VAL A 215 -24.44 9.61 8.23
C VAL A 215 -24.32 8.11 7.90
N GLY A 216 -25.20 7.58 7.02
CA GLY A 216 -25.13 6.19 6.58
C GLY A 216 -23.85 5.88 5.80
N GLN A 217 -23.49 6.72 4.83
CA GLN A 217 -22.24 6.60 4.08
C GLN A 217 -21.01 6.73 4.99
N GLY A 218 -21.07 7.62 5.98
CA GLY A 218 -20.03 7.78 7.00
C GLY A 218 -19.82 6.52 7.84
N ARG A 219 -20.91 5.91 8.33
CA ARG A 219 -20.84 4.64 9.08
C ARG A 219 -20.30 3.50 8.23
N GLN A 220 -20.77 3.36 7.00
CA GLN A 220 -20.30 2.32 6.08
C GLN A 220 -18.81 2.50 5.74
N THR A 221 -18.38 3.73 5.46
CA THR A 221 -16.97 4.07 5.24
C THR A 221 -16.13 3.72 6.46
N LEU A 222 -16.57 4.12 7.65
CA LEU A 222 -15.87 3.82 8.90
C LEU A 222 -15.73 2.31 9.12
N HIS A 223 -16.81 1.55 8.88
CA HIS A 223 -16.79 0.10 8.99
C HIS A 223 -15.79 -0.54 8.02
N ILE A 224 -15.75 -0.11 6.75
CA ILE A 224 -14.80 -0.59 5.76
C ILE A 224 -13.36 -0.30 6.20
N LEU A 225 -13.08 0.95 6.60
CA LEU A 225 -11.73 1.37 7.00
C LEU A 225 -11.23 0.62 8.24
N GLN A 226 -12.06 0.51 9.28
CA GLN A 226 -11.69 -0.14 10.53
C GLN A 226 -11.55 -1.66 10.38
N THR A 227 -12.38 -2.29 9.54
CA THR A 227 -12.41 -3.76 9.41
C THR A 227 -11.39 -4.26 8.39
N HIS A 228 -11.34 -3.64 7.22
CA HIS A 228 -10.67 -4.17 6.02
C HIS A 228 -9.41 -3.40 5.59
N TYR A 229 -9.20 -2.20 6.13
CA TYR A 229 -7.97 -1.41 5.92
C TYR A 229 -7.26 -1.06 7.24
N PRO A 230 -7.05 -2.03 8.15
CA PRO A 230 -6.41 -1.76 9.42
C PRO A 230 -5.00 -1.19 9.22
N GLU A 231 -4.60 -0.28 10.10
CA GLU A 231 -3.24 0.26 10.16
C GLU A 231 -2.77 0.97 8.87
N ARG A 232 -3.66 1.34 7.95
CA ARG A 232 -3.32 2.07 6.71
C ARG A 232 -3.18 3.58 6.91
N LEU A 233 -3.84 4.15 7.92
CA LEU A 233 -3.72 5.58 8.22
C LEU A 233 -2.38 5.83 8.92
N GLY A 234 -1.48 6.54 8.26
CA GLY A 234 -0.24 7.04 8.86
C GLY A 234 -0.46 8.40 9.52
N ARG A 235 -1.14 9.31 8.79
CA ARG A 235 -1.48 10.65 9.25
C ARG A 235 -2.70 11.20 8.53
N ALA A 236 -3.47 12.09 9.16
CA ALA A 236 -4.50 12.86 8.49
C ALA A 236 -4.36 14.36 8.82
N PHE A 237 -4.35 15.20 7.80
CA PHE A 237 -4.45 16.64 7.90
C PHE A 237 -5.86 17.07 7.54
N VAL A 238 -6.50 17.82 8.42
CA VAL A 238 -7.85 18.32 8.17
C VAL A 238 -7.82 19.83 8.32
N ILE A 239 -8.13 20.54 7.23
CA ILE A 239 -8.10 22.00 7.14
C ILE A 239 -9.46 22.58 6.73
N ASN A 240 -9.69 23.84 7.09
CA ASN A 240 -10.90 24.61 6.75
C ASN A 240 -12.21 23.94 7.21
N ILE A 241 -12.17 23.34 8.41
CA ILE A 241 -13.27 22.52 8.93
C ILE A 241 -14.49 23.41 9.24
N PRO A 242 -15.66 23.13 8.65
CA PRO A 242 -16.90 23.82 8.99
C PRO A 242 -17.26 23.53 10.44
N TRP A 243 -17.77 24.54 11.14
CA TRP A 243 -18.15 24.41 12.55
C TRP A 243 -19.03 23.17 12.85
N PRO A 244 -20.02 22.79 12.01
CA PRO A 244 -20.80 21.56 12.23
C PRO A 244 -19.96 20.26 12.19
N VAL A 245 -18.97 20.17 11.29
CA VAL A 245 -18.08 19.00 11.18
C VAL A 245 -17.18 18.90 12.41
N TRP A 246 -16.70 20.04 12.91
CA TRP A 246 -15.91 20.08 14.14
C TRP A 246 -16.71 19.65 15.37
N THR A 247 -17.96 20.09 15.48
CA THR A 247 -18.89 19.66 16.54
C THR A 247 -19.16 18.15 16.48
N PHE A 248 -19.39 17.60 15.27
CA PHE A 248 -19.52 16.15 15.08
C PHE A 248 -18.26 15.40 15.50
N PHE A 249 -17.08 15.86 15.09
CA PHE A 249 -15.81 15.23 15.45
C PHE A 249 -15.60 15.20 16.97
N LYS A 250 -15.89 16.30 17.67
CA LYS A 250 -15.82 16.36 19.14
C LYS A 250 -16.71 15.33 19.82
N LEU A 251 -17.92 15.13 19.29
CA LEU A 251 -18.89 14.17 19.83
C LEU A 251 -18.42 12.72 19.67
N ILE A 252 -17.80 12.39 18.52
CA ILE A 252 -17.34 11.01 18.25
C ILE A 252 -15.93 10.73 18.79
N SER A 253 -15.15 11.76 19.08
CA SER A 253 -13.74 11.65 19.52
C SER A 253 -13.52 10.67 20.68
N PRO A 254 -14.39 10.57 21.72
CA PRO A 254 -14.23 9.58 22.79
C PRO A 254 -14.22 8.11 22.32
N PHE A 255 -14.82 7.82 21.16
CA PHE A 255 -14.89 6.48 20.58
C PHE A 255 -13.76 6.20 19.57
N ILE A 256 -12.90 7.19 19.30
CA ILE A 256 -11.73 7.05 18.45
C ILE A 256 -10.56 6.57 19.32
N ASP A 257 -9.93 5.47 18.91
CA ASP A 257 -8.73 4.93 19.56
C ASP A 257 -7.63 6.01 19.69
N PRO A 258 -6.94 6.13 20.85
CA PRO A 258 -5.93 7.15 21.07
C PRO A 258 -4.86 7.25 19.99
N LEU A 259 -4.37 6.12 19.46
CA LEU A 259 -3.37 6.11 18.38
C LEU A 259 -3.95 6.67 17.08
N THR A 260 -5.25 6.47 16.84
CA THR A 260 -5.94 7.09 15.70
C THR A 260 -6.09 8.59 15.90
N ARG A 261 -6.35 9.05 17.13
CA ARG A 261 -6.47 10.48 17.46
C ARG A 261 -5.15 11.23 17.27
N GLU A 262 -4.03 10.65 17.66
CA GLU A 262 -2.69 11.25 17.51
C GLU A 262 -2.31 11.52 16.04
N LYS A 263 -2.83 10.69 15.12
CA LYS A 263 -2.62 10.81 13.68
C LYS A 263 -3.39 11.98 13.04
N LEU A 264 -4.43 12.48 13.71
CA LEU A 264 -5.27 13.58 13.20
C LEU A 264 -4.66 14.93 13.58
N LYS A 265 -4.35 15.74 12.58
CA LYS A 265 -3.76 17.07 12.70
C LYS A 265 -4.74 18.10 12.15
N PHE A 266 -5.18 19.01 13.01
CA PHE A 266 -6.26 19.95 12.73
C PHE A 266 -5.71 21.36 12.60
N ASN A 267 -5.84 21.97 11.40
CA ASN A 267 -5.35 23.32 11.13
C ASN A 267 -3.86 23.56 11.50
N GLU A 268 -3.04 22.51 11.51
CA GLU A 268 -1.60 22.62 11.72
C GLU A 268 -0.88 22.95 10.41
N GLY A 269 0.31 23.58 10.48
CA GLY A 269 1.12 23.86 9.29
C GLY A 269 1.60 22.57 8.62
N ILE A 270 1.00 22.21 7.48
CA ILE A 270 1.27 20.93 6.78
C ILE A 270 2.71 20.86 6.24
N ARG A 271 3.32 22.01 5.93
CA ARG A 271 4.71 22.12 5.42
C ARG A 271 5.78 21.49 6.32
N GLN A 272 5.51 21.31 7.62
CA GLN A 272 6.45 20.63 8.52
C GLN A 272 6.44 19.10 8.35
N TYR A 273 5.44 18.56 7.65
CA TYR A 273 5.21 17.13 7.49
C TYR A 273 5.23 16.66 6.03
N VAL A 274 4.97 17.57 5.08
CA VAL A 274 5.01 17.27 3.65
C VAL A 274 5.97 18.28 3.01
N PRO A 275 6.96 17.84 2.22
CA PRO A 275 7.87 18.74 1.52
C PRO A 275 7.07 19.74 0.68
N PRO A 276 7.38 21.05 0.74
CA PRO A 276 6.62 22.06 -0.02
C PRO A 276 6.50 21.74 -1.51
N ALA A 277 7.57 21.22 -2.14
CA ALA A 277 7.57 20.81 -3.55
C ALA A 277 6.65 19.62 -3.89
N GLN A 278 6.20 18.86 -2.90
CA GLN A 278 5.25 17.75 -3.05
C GLN A 278 3.89 18.01 -2.39
N LEU A 279 3.72 19.17 -1.77
CA LEU A 279 2.48 19.62 -1.16
C LEU A 279 1.73 20.53 -2.13
N LEU A 280 0.44 20.27 -2.36
CA LEU A 280 -0.35 21.08 -3.29
C LEU A 280 -0.51 22.52 -2.78
N THR A 281 -0.54 23.50 -3.69
CA THR A 281 -0.78 24.91 -3.36
C THR A 281 -2.10 25.14 -2.61
N THR A 282 -3.12 24.33 -2.90
CA THR A 282 -4.42 24.35 -2.18
C THR A 282 -4.31 23.98 -0.70
N HIS A 283 -3.15 23.46 -0.27
CA HIS A 283 -2.81 23.07 1.10
C HIS A 283 -1.56 23.81 1.62
N GLY A 284 -1.16 24.89 0.93
CA GLY A 284 -0.05 25.75 1.35
C GLY A 284 1.34 25.26 0.93
N GLY A 285 1.45 24.33 -0.02
CA GLY A 285 2.72 23.95 -0.63
C GLY A 285 3.04 24.70 -1.92
N ASP A 286 3.98 24.16 -2.68
CA ASP A 286 4.56 24.78 -3.88
C ASP A 286 4.15 24.04 -5.16
N ALA A 287 3.59 22.83 -5.04
CA ALA A 287 3.13 22.06 -6.18
C ALA A 287 1.83 22.64 -6.75
N GLN A 288 1.95 23.34 -7.89
CA GLN A 288 0.80 23.84 -8.65
C GLN A 288 0.12 22.68 -9.36
N PHE A 289 -0.81 22.01 -8.70
CA PHE A 289 -1.51 20.87 -9.29
C PHE A 289 -2.83 21.27 -9.95
N GLU A 290 -2.96 20.97 -11.23
CA GLU A 290 -4.14 21.21 -12.05
C GLU A 290 -4.79 19.88 -12.42
N TYR A 291 -5.99 19.64 -11.90
CA TYR A 291 -6.72 18.43 -12.22
C TYR A 291 -7.34 18.52 -13.61
N ASP A 292 -6.82 17.72 -14.54
CA ASP A 292 -7.44 17.43 -15.83
C ASP A 292 -7.76 15.94 -15.87
N HIS A 293 -9.06 15.59 -15.87
CA HIS A 293 -9.48 14.19 -15.79
C HIS A 293 -8.94 13.35 -16.95
N SER A 294 -8.90 13.93 -18.16
CA SER A 294 -8.46 13.25 -19.38
C SER A 294 -6.97 12.90 -19.37
N ILE A 295 -6.19 13.57 -18.51
CA ILE A 295 -4.75 13.34 -18.34
C ILE A 295 -4.49 12.53 -17.07
N TYR A 296 -5.00 13.02 -15.93
CA TYR A 296 -4.70 12.46 -14.61
C TYR A 296 -5.21 11.03 -14.46
N TRP A 297 -6.48 10.78 -14.83
CA TRP A 297 -7.14 9.50 -14.57
C TRP A 297 -6.51 8.33 -15.34
N PRO A 298 -6.29 8.39 -16.67
CA PRO A 298 -5.60 7.33 -17.37
C PRO A 298 -4.14 7.17 -16.88
N THR A 299 -3.46 8.26 -16.54
CA THR A 299 -2.06 8.21 -16.06
C THR A 299 -1.95 7.49 -14.72
N LEU A 300 -2.77 7.85 -13.72
CA LEU A 300 -2.79 7.18 -12.42
C LEU A 300 -3.04 5.68 -12.58
N ASN A 301 -4.03 5.31 -13.39
CA ASN A 301 -4.42 3.92 -13.56
C ASN A 301 -3.37 3.10 -14.33
N LYS A 302 -2.68 3.72 -15.30
CA LYS A 302 -1.53 3.11 -15.98
C LYS A 302 -0.40 2.83 -15.01
N ILE A 303 0.03 3.83 -14.22
CA ILE A 303 1.10 3.67 -13.22
C ILE A 303 0.74 2.57 -12.22
N ALA A 304 -0.48 2.60 -11.69
CA ALA A 304 -0.95 1.61 -10.74
C ALA A 304 -0.95 0.18 -11.35
N ALA A 305 -1.35 0.03 -12.61
CA ALA A 305 -1.31 -1.26 -13.31
C ALA A 305 0.13 -1.76 -13.51
N GLU A 306 1.06 -0.90 -13.93
CA GLU A 306 2.48 -1.22 -14.08
C GLU A 306 3.10 -1.65 -12.75
N ARG A 307 2.81 -0.94 -11.65
CA ARG A 307 3.28 -1.28 -10.30
C ARG A 307 2.72 -2.62 -9.83
N ARG A 308 1.43 -2.91 -10.02
CA ARG A 308 0.82 -4.21 -9.69
C ARG A 308 1.42 -5.35 -10.53
N ALA A 309 1.71 -5.11 -11.81
CA ALA A 309 2.32 -6.11 -12.68
C ALA A 309 3.74 -6.46 -12.20
N ALA A 310 4.58 -5.46 -11.93
CA ALA A 310 5.94 -5.67 -11.39
C ALA A 310 5.92 -6.35 -10.01
N TYR A 311 4.96 -5.98 -9.17
CA TYR A 311 4.73 -6.61 -7.86
C TYR A 311 4.42 -8.11 -8.01
N ARG A 312 3.49 -8.45 -8.92
CA ARG A 312 3.14 -9.85 -9.21
C ARG A 312 4.31 -10.61 -9.80
N GLU A 313 5.05 -10.03 -10.75
CA GLU A 313 6.21 -10.67 -11.35
C GLU A 313 7.24 -11.09 -10.29
N ARG A 314 7.55 -10.19 -9.35
CA ARG A 314 8.43 -10.48 -8.21
C ARG A 314 7.86 -11.56 -7.29
N TRP A 315 6.57 -11.51 -7.00
CA TRP A 315 5.91 -12.55 -6.19
C TRP A 315 5.97 -13.94 -6.85
N VAL A 316 5.75 -14.00 -8.17
CA VAL A 316 5.89 -15.24 -8.94
C VAL A 316 7.34 -15.73 -8.95
N LYS A 317 8.31 -14.84 -9.16
CA LYS A 317 9.75 -15.16 -9.12
C LYS A 317 10.19 -15.68 -7.75
N ALA A 318 9.60 -15.15 -6.67
CA ALA A 318 9.83 -15.61 -5.30
C ALA A 318 9.05 -16.88 -4.91
N GLY A 319 8.34 -17.51 -5.86
CA GLY A 319 7.72 -18.81 -5.67
C GLY A 319 6.28 -18.78 -5.16
N ARG A 320 5.54 -17.67 -5.40
CA ARG A 320 4.09 -17.56 -5.10
C ARG A 320 3.74 -17.81 -3.63
N ARG A 321 4.58 -17.34 -2.71
CA ARG A 321 4.44 -17.63 -1.28
C ARG A 321 3.56 -16.61 -0.56
N VAL A 322 2.72 -17.11 0.35
CA VAL A 322 2.12 -16.30 1.40
C VAL A 322 3.23 -15.84 2.36
N GLY A 323 3.12 -14.61 2.86
CA GLY A 323 4.08 -14.02 3.79
C GLY A 323 5.28 -13.33 3.15
N GLU A 324 5.33 -13.20 1.81
CA GLU A 324 6.39 -12.45 1.14
C GLU A 324 6.39 -10.96 1.57
N HIS A 325 7.55 -10.32 1.50
CA HIS A 325 7.79 -8.97 2.01
C HIS A 325 7.41 -7.90 0.98
N GLU A 326 6.57 -6.94 1.38
CA GLU A 326 6.12 -5.85 0.50
C GLU A 326 7.30 -4.98 0.00
N THR A 327 8.37 -4.82 0.79
CA THR A 327 9.59 -4.12 0.35
C THR A 327 10.21 -4.76 -0.89
N TYR A 328 10.42 -6.08 -0.85
CA TYR A 328 10.93 -6.85 -2.00
C TYR A 328 9.97 -6.75 -3.17
N LEU A 329 8.67 -6.99 -2.94
CA LEU A 329 7.65 -6.99 -4.00
C LEU A 329 7.51 -5.62 -4.68
N ARG A 330 7.73 -4.53 -3.96
CA ARG A 330 7.78 -3.17 -4.52
C ARG A 330 9.13 -2.81 -5.17
N GLY A 331 10.12 -3.69 -5.10
CA GLY A 331 11.42 -3.52 -5.77
C GLY A 331 12.45 -2.78 -4.94
N GLY A 332 12.33 -2.78 -3.61
CA GLY A 332 13.37 -2.31 -2.70
C GLY A 332 14.52 -3.31 -2.57
N ASP A 333 15.56 -2.89 -1.87
CA ASP A 333 16.82 -3.65 -1.71
C ASP A 333 16.75 -4.79 -0.68
N GLU A 334 15.55 -5.20 -0.28
CA GLU A 334 15.36 -6.31 0.67
C GLU A 334 15.34 -7.65 -0.09
N PRO A 335 16.05 -8.69 0.37
CA PRO A 335 15.97 -10.02 -0.23
C PRO A 335 14.55 -10.60 -0.14
N CYS A 336 14.22 -11.55 -1.03
CA CYS A 336 12.93 -12.25 -0.94
C CYS A 336 12.89 -13.20 0.27
N LEU A 337 11.69 -13.61 0.69
CA LEU A 337 11.49 -14.45 1.87
C LEU A 337 12.34 -15.74 1.85
N VAL A 338 12.47 -16.38 0.69
CA VAL A 338 13.29 -17.60 0.53
C VAL A 338 14.77 -17.33 0.82
N GLU A 339 15.29 -16.18 0.39
CA GLU A 339 16.69 -15.80 0.63
C GLU A 339 16.90 -15.46 2.11
N ILE A 340 15.93 -14.78 2.75
CA ILE A 340 15.95 -14.47 4.18
C ILE A 340 15.97 -15.77 5.01
N GLU A 341 15.11 -16.74 4.70
CA GLU A 341 15.06 -18.02 5.41
C GLU A 341 16.36 -18.80 5.26
N LYS A 342 16.96 -18.83 4.05
CA LYS A 342 18.27 -19.48 3.83
C LYS A 342 19.38 -18.83 4.64
N ALA A 343 19.40 -17.49 4.72
CA ALA A 343 20.40 -16.76 5.50
C ALA A 343 20.32 -17.05 7.01
N LYS A 344 19.11 -17.31 7.54
CA LYS A 344 18.93 -17.68 8.96
C LYS A 344 19.45 -19.08 9.31
N VAL A 345 19.54 -19.98 8.33
CA VAL A 345 19.98 -21.38 8.52
C VAL A 345 21.48 -21.56 8.21
N ALA A 346 22.11 -20.57 7.56
CA ALA A 346 23.53 -20.63 7.23
C ALA A 346 24.40 -20.64 8.51
N PRO A 347 25.39 -21.54 8.62
CA PRO A 347 26.30 -21.56 9.77
C PRO A 347 27.08 -20.24 9.84
N ALA A 348 27.29 -19.74 11.06
CA ALA A 348 28.13 -18.56 11.29
C ALA A 348 29.53 -18.81 10.70
N PRO A 349 30.16 -17.82 10.06
CA PRO A 349 31.53 -17.97 9.58
C PRO A 349 32.45 -18.35 10.75
N PRO A 350 33.44 -19.24 10.54
CA PRO A 350 34.35 -19.63 11.60
C PRO A 350 35.03 -18.40 12.18
N ALA A 351 35.09 -18.33 13.52
CA ALA A 351 35.80 -17.26 14.21
C ALA A 351 37.23 -17.19 13.67
N ALA A 352 37.66 -15.98 13.26
CA ALA A 352 39.03 -15.77 12.81
C ALA A 352 39.98 -16.25 13.91
N GLU A 353 40.86 -17.20 13.57
CA GLU A 353 41.86 -17.70 14.51
C GLU A 353 42.70 -16.52 15.01
N PRO A 354 42.94 -16.40 16.33
CA PRO A 354 43.81 -15.38 16.85
C PRO A 354 45.19 -15.57 16.24
N LEU A 355 45.71 -14.53 15.59
CA LEU A 355 47.06 -14.47 15.08
C LEU A 355 48.02 -14.79 16.23
N THR A 356 48.52 -16.01 16.25
CA THR A 356 49.60 -16.43 17.13
C THR A 356 50.85 -15.74 16.61
N ASN A 357 51.25 -14.66 17.30
CA ASN A 357 52.55 -14.04 17.10
C ASN A 357 53.63 -15.06 17.49
N ILE A 358 54.11 -15.81 16.51
CA ILE A 358 55.38 -16.53 16.61
C ILE A 358 56.47 -15.49 16.38
N VAL A 359 57.05 -14.98 17.46
CA VAL A 359 58.38 -14.38 17.41
C VAL A 359 59.33 -15.38 18.05
N SER A 360 60.09 -16.06 17.19
CA SER A 360 61.18 -16.95 17.55
C SER A 360 62.37 -16.16 18.11
N ALA A 361 63.16 -16.88 18.91
CA ALA A 361 64.28 -16.46 19.76
C ALA A 361 65.38 -15.61 19.11
#